data_AF-A0A7W2NXU2-F1
#
_entry.id   AF-A0A7W2NXU2-F1
#
_cell.length_a   1.000
_cell.length_b   1.000
_cell.length_c   1.000
_cell.angle_alpha   90.00
_cell.angle_beta   90.00
_cell.angle_gamma   90.00
#
_symmetry.space_group_name_H-M   'P 1'
#
loop_
_entity.id
_entity.type
_entity.pdbx_description
1 polymer ?
#
loop_
_entity_poly.entity_id
_entity_poly.type
_entity_poly.pdbx_seq_one_letter_code
_entity_poly.pdbx_strand_id
1 'polypeptide(L)'
;MTDKQTIKLLKVMMFFGLFLFLLGYYLLSYADLPEKMGVKGIIICAACMAFGLIFSLPTKMYLTFLWVKRENDQTCKYKAQKIDKKNAST
;
A
#
# COMPACT_ATOMS: atom_id res chain seq x y z
N MET A 1 14.30 -8.54 9.24
CA MET A 1 13.97 -7.10 9.31
C MET A 1 12.46 -6.95 9.44
N THR A 2 12.00 -6.06 10.32
CA THR A 2 10.65 -6.09 10.92
C THR A 2 9.53 -5.85 9.91
N ASP A 3 8.58 -6.78 9.81
CA ASP A 3 7.38 -6.72 8.96
C ASP A 3 6.60 -5.40 9.06
N LYS A 4 6.64 -4.77 10.24
CA LYS A 4 5.99 -3.49 10.52
C LYS A 4 6.58 -2.32 9.71
N GLN A 5 7.87 -2.37 9.37
CA GLN A 5 8.53 -1.33 8.58
C GLN A 5 8.12 -1.39 7.12
N THR A 6 8.01 -2.58 6.53
CA THR A 6 7.51 -2.77 5.16
C THR A 6 6.07 -2.28 5.02
N ILE A 7 5.21 -2.60 6.00
CA ILE A 7 3.83 -2.08 6.06
C ILE A 7 3.79 -0.55 6.10
N LYS A 8 4.63 0.06 6.94
CA LYS A 8 4.72 1.52 7.04
C LYS A 8 5.19 2.14 5.73
N LEU A 9 6.23 1.57 5.12
CA LEU A 9 6.78 2.06 3.86
C LEU A 9 5.72 1.99 2.75
N LEU A 10 4.98 0.88 2.66
CA LEU A 10 3.89 0.70 1.71
C LEU A 10 2.77 1.73 1.91
N LYS A 11 2.39 2.00 3.18
CA LYS A 11 1.38 3.01 3.52
C LYS A 11 1.83 4.43 3.14
N VAL A 12 3.12 4.74 3.35
CA VAL A 12 3.70 6.04 2.96
C VAL A 12 3.69 6.20 1.44
N MET A 13 4.09 5.16 0.70
CA MET A 13 4.11 5.17 -0.76
C MET A 13 2.70 5.29 -1.37
N MET A 14 1.69 4.69 -0.74
CA MET A 14 0.29 4.86 -1.16
C MET A 14 -0.16 6.32 -0.99
N PHE A 15 0.18 6.94 0.14
CA PHE A 15 -0.10 8.35 0.37
C PHE A 15 0.67 9.24 -0.62
N PHE A 16 1.95 8.95 -0.85
CA PHE A 16 2.78 9.67 -1.80
C PHE A 16 2.24 9.57 -3.24
N GLY A 17 1.82 8.38 -3.67
CA GLY A 17 1.23 8.16 -4.99
C GLY A 17 -0.07 8.94 -5.19
N LEU A 18 -0.96 8.95 -4.19
CA LEU A 18 -2.19 9.77 -4.22
C LEU A 18 -1.90 11.26 -4.18
N PHE A 19 -0.94 11.69 -3.38
CA PHE A 19 -0.56 13.09 -3.27
C PHE A 19 0.06 13.59 -4.58
N LEU A 20 0.94 12.80 -5.21
CA LEU A 20 1.47 13.09 -6.53
C LEU A 20 0.38 13.07 -7.61
N PHE A 21 -0.58 12.14 -7.53
CA PHE A 21 -1.71 12.08 -8.47
C PHE A 21 -2.56 13.35 -8.40
N LEU A 22 -2.93 13.79 -7.19
CA LEU A 22 -3.64 15.05 -7.00
C LEU A 22 -2.82 16.22 -7.51
N LEU A 23 -1.52 16.26 -7.21
CA LEU A 23 -0.64 17.34 -7.64
C LEU A 23 -0.48 17.39 -9.17
N GLY A 24 -0.41 16.23 -9.83
CA GLY A 24 -0.36 16.11 -11.29
C GLY A 24 -1.69 16.52 -11.94
N TYR A 25 -2.82 16.13 -11.36
CA TYR A 25 -4.14 16.59 -11.79
C TYR A 25 -4.30 18.11 -11.58
N TYR A 26 -3.79 18.65 -10.48
CA TYR A 26 -3.82 20.07 -10.20
C TYR A 26 -2.97 20.86 -11.19
N LEU A 27 -1.77 20.36 -11.51
CA LEU A 27 -0.97 20.91 -12.60
C LEU A 27 -1.72 20.84 -13.93
N LEU A 28 -2.38 19.72 -14.23
CA LEU A 28 -3.18 19.57 -15.45
C LEU A 28 -4.30 20.62 -15.56
N SER A 29 -4.98 20.88 -14.45
CA SER A 29 -6.09 21.84 -14.37
C SER A 29 -5.63 23.30 -14.33
N TYR A 30 -4.45 23.59 -13.76
CA TYR A 30 -3.99 24.97 -13.56
C TYR A 30 -3.06 25.47 -14.68
N ALA A 31 -2.41 24.55 -15.39
CA ALA A 31 -1.38 24.91 -16.34
C ALA A 31 -1.84 24.91 -17.81
N ASP A 32 -3.13 24.67 -18.12
CA ASP A 32 -3.65 24.59 -19.50
C ASP A 32 -2.59 23.96 -20.44
N LEU A 33 -2.05 22.82 -19.99
CA LEU A 33 -0.81 22.23 -20.53
C LEU A 33 -0.80 21.97 -22.04
N PRO A 34 -1.92 21.79 -22.77
CA PRO A 34 -1.86 21.82 -24.23
C PRO A 34 -1.30 23.14 -24.80
N GLU A 35 -1.48 24.29 -24.14
CA GLU A 35 -1.15 25.60 -24.70
C GLU A 35 0.27 26.08 -24.36
N LYS A 36 0.84 25.71 -23.20
CA LYS A 36 2.13 26.26 -22.73
C LYS A 36 3.30 25.28 -22.64
N MET A 37 3.06 23.96 -22.53
CA MET A 37 4.11 22.93 -22.41
C MET A 37 3.93 21.71 -23.32
N GLY A 38 2.81 21.62 -24.04
CA GLY A 38 2.57 20.59 -25.05
C GLY A 38 2.70 19.15 -24.53
N VAL A 39 3.36 18.30 -25.34
CA VAL A 39 3.43 16.83 -25.15
C VAL A 39 4.10 16.41 -23.84
N LYS A 40 5.04 17.20 -23.31
CA LYS A 40 5.76 16.89 -22.05
C LYS A 40 4.81 16.84 -20.85
N GLY A 41 3.80 17.71 -20.83
CA GLY A 41 2.77 17.74 -19.78
C GLY A 41 1.88 16.50 -19.78
N ILE A 42 1.48 16.05 -20.97
CA ILE A 42 0.65 14.86 -21.15
C ILE A 42 1.41 13.61 -20.67
N ILE A 43 2.69 13.49 -21.03
CA ILE A 43 3.53 12.36 -20.59
C ILE A 43 3.67 12.33 -19.07
N ILE A 44 3.89 13.49 -18.41
CA ILE A 44 4.02 13.53 -16.94
C ILE A 44 2.71 13.12 -16.25
N CYS A 45 1.57 13.57 -16.77
CA CYS A 45 0.26 13.22 -16.21
C CYS A 45 -0.05 11.74 -16.41
N ALA A 46 0.16 11.23 -17.62
CA ALA A 46 -0.04 9.81 -17.94
C ALA A 46 0.87 8.91 -17.08
N ALA A 47 2.15 9.29 -16.92
CA ALA A 47 3.08 8.56 -16.06
C ALA A 47 2.64 8.59 -14.59
N CYS A 48 2.16 9.73 -14.09
CA CYS A 48 1.70 9.87 -12.70
C CYS A 48 0.44 9.03 -12.42
N MET A 49 -0.53 9.02 -13.35
CA MET A 49 -1.71 8.16 -13.25
C MET A 49 -1.33 6.67 -13.32
N ALA A 50 -0.46 6.30 -14.27
CA ALA A 50 0.00 4.93 -14.43
C ALA A 50 0.75 4.43 -13.19
N PHE A 51 1.63 5.25 -12.59
CA PHE A 51 2.34 4.90 -11.36
C PHE A 51 1.38 4.69 -10.19
N GLY A 52 0.34 5.52 -10.04
CA GLY A 52 -0.68 5.34 -9.00
C GLY A 52 -1.42 4.00 -9.12
N LEU A 53 -1.74 3.58 -10.35
CA LEU A 53 -2.37 2.29 -10.62
C LEU A 53 -1.42 1.11 -10.37
N ILE A 54 -0.18 1.19 -10.85
CA ILE A 54 0.80 0.12 -10.69
C ILE A 54 1.15 -0.10 -9.21
N PHE A 55 1.16 0.97 -8.41
CA PHE A 55 1.45 0.89 -6.98
C PHE A 55 0.28 0.29 -6.16
N SER A 56 -0.94 0.26 -6.72
CA SER A 56 -2.10 -0.34 -6.06
C SER A 56 -2.10 -1.89 -6.10
N LEU A 57 -1.42 -2.49 -7.09
CA LEU A 57 -1.30 -3.95 -7.25
C LEU A 57 -0.51 -4.64 -6.11
N PRO A 58 0.71 -4.23 -5.77
CA PRO A 58 1.46 -4.82 -4.65
C PRO A 58 0.80 -4.52 -3.30
N THR A 59 0.12 -3.38 -3.17
CA THR A 59 -0.65 -3.02 -1.97
C THR A 59 -1.78 -4.01 -1.67
N LYS A 60 -2.47 -4.50 -2.71
CA LYS A 60 -3.49 -5.55 -2.61
C LYS A 60 -2.92 -6.92 -2.24
N MET A 61 -1.82 -7.34 -2.85
CA MET A 61 -1.19 -8.64 -2.57
C MET A 61 -0.56 -8.68 -1.17
N TYR A 62 -0.02 -7.56 -0.69
CA TYR A 62 0.57 -7.45 0.64
C TYR A 62 -0.46 -7.60 1.75
N LEU A 63 -1.69 -7.11 1.53
CA LEU A 63 -2.77 -7.26 2.51
C LEU A 63 -3.12 -8.73 2.71
N THR A 64 -3.16 -9.52 1.63
CA THR A 64 -3.36 -10.99 1.70
C THR A 64 -2.25 -11.67 2.48
N PHE A 65 -0.99 -11.31 2.22
CA PHE A 65 0.15 -11.86 2.95
C PHE A 65 0.10 -11.50 4.45
N LEU A 66 -0.28 -10.26 4.77
CA LEU A 66 -0.47 -9.82 6.15
C LEU A 66 -1.62 -10.56 6.84
N TRP A 67 -2.70 -10.84 6.12
CA TRP A 67 -3.84 -11.62 6.64
C TRP A 67 -3.43 -13.05 6.95
N VAL A 68 -2.76 -13.73 6.01
CA VAL A 68 -2.20 -15.08 6.21
C VAL A 68 -1.25 -15.12 7.41
N LYS A 69 -0.39 -14.10 7.55
CA LYS A 69 0.54 -14.02 8.68
C LYS A 69 -0.18 -13.84 10.02
N ARG A 70 -1.24 -13.03 10.08
CA ARG A 70 -2.06 -12.86 11.29
C ARG A 70 -2.84 -14.11 11.66
N GLU A 71 -3.35 -14.84 10.68
CA GLU A 71 -4.03 -16.12 10.92
C GLU A 71 -3.07 -17.11 11.59
N ASN A 72 -1.85 -17.24 11.07
CA ASN A 72 -0.83 -18.14 11.62
C ASN A 72 -0.43 -17.79 13.07
N ASP A 73 -0.31 -16.50 13.40
CA ASP A 73 -0.03 -16.03 14.76
C ASP A 73 -1.20 -16.32 15.73
N GLN A 74 -2.46 -16.18 15.30
CA GLN A 74 -3.62 -16.50 16.13
C GLN A 74 -3.73 -17.99 16.41
N THR A 75 -3.46 -18.85 15.43
CA THR A 75 -3.50 -20.31 15.58
C THR A 75 -2.45 -20.80 16.59
N CYS A 76 -1.26 -20.18 16.60
CA CYS A 76 -0.20 -20.52 17.56
C CYS A 76 -0.57 -20.11 18.99
N LYS A 77 -1.15 -18.92 19.20
CA LYS A 77 -1.64 -18.48 20.51
C LYS A 77 -2.79 -19.33 21.03
N TYR A 78 -3.72 -19.73 20.17
CA TYR A 78 -4.82 -20.63 20.53
C TYR A 78 -4.31 -22.01 20.97
N LYS A 79 -3.31 -22.58 20.26
CA LYS A 79 -2.69 -23.84 20.65
C LYS A 79 -1.95 -23.75 21.99
N ALA A 80 -1.17 -22.69 22.21
CA ALA A 80 -0.47 -22.48 23.47
C ALA A 80 -1.43 -22.36 24.66
N GLN A 81 -2.51 -21.59 24.52
CA GLN A 81 -3.51 -21.41 25.58
C GLN A 81 -4.29 -22.70 25.87
N LYS A 82 -4.54 -23.54 24.86
CA LYS A 82 -5.20 -24.85 25.04
C LYS A 82 -4.32 -25.85 25.79
N ILE A 83 -3.01 -25.84 25.54
CA ILE A 83 -2.06 -26.71 26.23
C ILE A 83 -1.92 -26.29 27.70
N ASP A 84 -1.86 -24.99 27.96
CA ASP A 84 -1.77 -24.44 29.32
C ASP A 84 -3.01 -24.79 30.17
N LYS A 85 -4.21 -24.63 29.61
CA LYS A 85 -5.46 -25.07 30.28
C LYS A 85 -5.52 -26.59 30.51
N LYS A 86 -4.98 -27.40 29.60
CA LYS A 86 -4.98 -28.87 29.75
C LYS A 86 -4.02 -29.31 30.86
N ASN A 87 -2.85 -28.69 30.96
CA ASN A 87 -1.86 -28.97 32.02
C ASN A 87 -2.31 -28.45 33.39
N ALA A 88 -3.11 -27.39 33.47
CA ALA A 88 -3.67 -26.90 34.73
C ALA A 88 -4.85 -27.74 35.27
N SER A 89 -5.36 -28.69 34.47
CA SER A 89 -6.51 -29.54 34.81
C SER A 89 -6.14 -31.00 35.09
N THR A 90 -4.84 -31.32 35.10
CA THR A 90 -4.26 -32.64 35.41
C THR A 90 -3.40 -32.49 36.66
#